data_AF-A0A816RWV8-F1
#
_entry.id   AF-A0A816RWV8-F1
#
_cell.length_a   1.000
_cell.length_b   1.000
_cell.length_c   1.000
_cell.angle_alpha   90.00
_cell.angle_beta   90.00
_cell.angle_gamma   90.00
#
_symmetry.space_group_name_H-M   'P 1'
#
loop_
_entity.id
_entity.type
_entity.pdbx_description
1 polymer ?
#
loop_
_entity_poly.entity_id
_entity_poly.type
_entity_poly.pdbx_seq_one_letter_code
_entity_poly.pdbx_strand_id
1 'polypeptide(L)'
;MPDIYSIHRNIDLWGPEDVNLFVPERHITKRHLAAYLAFGVGSRNCVGMRFALMELKMCLAHLLHTYNVLAGDKLRQAPTYVHKKLQEYQLKDEYNPDRWFRLDAQVAMEKLRQKVLSKYVNCDPDDLVILDNVSTAINSILKSLKLCYIIMLHT
;
A
#
# COMPACT_ATOMS: atom_id res chain seq x y z
N MET A 1 -6.29 -1.55 15.64
CA MET A 1 -6.96 -1.77 14.34
C MET A 1 -6.98 -3.28 14.11
N PRO A 2 -8.07 -3.89 13.62
CA PRO A 2 -8.05 -5.33 13.36
C PRO A 2 -6.95 -5.65 12.34
N ASP A 3 -6.29 -6.78 12.52
CA ASP A 3 -5.30 -7.28 11.57
C ASP A 3 -6.02 -7.74 10.29
N ILE A 4 -6.18 -6.80 9.37
CA ILE A 4 -6.88 -7.00 8.09
C ILE A 4 -6.16 -8.07 7.26
N TYR A 5 -4.83 -8.09 7.30
CA TYR A 5 -4.02 -9.00 6.50
C TYR A 5 -4.24 -10.45 6.92
N SER A 6 -4.13 -10.73 8.22
CA SER A 6 -4.40 -12.08 8.74
C SER A 6 -5.85 -12.50 8.53
N ILE A 7 -6.83 -11.60 8.71
CA ILE A 7 -8.24 -11.92 8.46
C ILE A 7 -8.48 -12.28 6.99
N HIS A 8 -7.89 -11.54 6.03
CA HIS A 8 -8.05 -11.79 4.60
C HIS A 8 -7.29 -13.03 4.12
N ARG A 9 -6.37 -13.55 4.93
CA ARG A 9 -5.57 -14.75 4.66
C ARG A 9 -5.82 -15.90 5.63
N ASN A 10 -6.91 -15.84 6.39
CA ASN A 10 -7.28 -16.90 7.31
C ASN A 10 -7.93 -18.07 6.52
N ILE A 11 -7.31 -19.24 6.58
CA ILE A 11 -7.78 -20.47 5.90
C ILE A 11 -9.18 -20.91 6.36
N ASP A 12 -9.53 -20.69 7.63
CA ASP A 12 -10.84 -21.04 8.18
C ASP A 12 -11.95 -20.16 7.61
N LEU A 13 -11.61 -18.92 7.21
CA LEU A 13 -12.53 -17.99 6.56
C LEU A 13 -12.56 -18.17 5.04
N TRP A 14 -11.41 -18.38 4.40
CA TRP A 14 -11.27 -18.31 2.95
C TRP A 14 -11.16 -19.67 2.24
N GLY A 15 -11.23 -20.76 3.00
CA GLY A 15 -11.22 -22.13 2.52
C GLY A 15 -9.81 -22.75 2.52
N PRO A 16 -9.72 -24.09 2.36
CA PRO A 16 -8.48 -24.85 2.56
C PRO A 16 -7.43 -24.64 1.46
N GLU A 17 -7.83 -24.09 0.32
CA GLU A 17 -6.91 -23.76 -0.75
C GLU A 17 -6.02 -22.57 -0.39
N ASP A 18 -4.81 -22.51 -0.95
CA ASP A 18 -3.84 -21.43 -0.70
C ASP A 18 -4.48 -20.05 -0.87
N VAL A 19 -4.49 -19.28 0.22
CA VAL A 19 -5.05 -17.93 0.35
C VAL A 19 -4.25 -16.87 -0.41
N ASN A 20 -3.06 -17.22 -0.89
CA ASN A 20 -2.24 -16.36 -1.73
C ASN A 20 -2.58 -16.45 -3.22
N LEU A 21 -3.42 -17.42 -3.61
CA LEU A 21 -3.89 -17.58 -4.99
C LEU A 21 -5.06 -16.63 -5.28
N PHE A 22 -5.06 -16.05 -6.47
CA PHE A 22 -6.18 -15.27 -6.96
C PHE A 22 -7.29 -16.20 -7.48
N VAL A 23 -8.33 -16.40 -6.67
CA VAL A 23 -9.48 -17.26 -6.99
C VAL A 23 -10.78 -16.47 -6.77
N PRO A 24 -11.28 -15.75 -7.80
CA PRO A 24 -12.49 -14.93 -7.71
C PRO A 24 -13.72 -15.67 -7.20
N GLU A 25 -13.84 -16.96 -7.54
CA GLU A 25 -14.97 -17.83 -7.20
C GLU A 25 -15.15 -17.98 -5.69
N ARG A 26 -14.09 -17.76 -4.90
CA ARG A 26 -14.17 -17.79 -3.44
C ARG A 26 -15.20 -16.81 -2.92
N HIS A 27 -15.43 -15.68 -3.58
CA HIS A 27 -16.39 -14.67 -3.14
C HIS A 27 -17.86 -15.08 -3.32
N ILE A 28 -18.15 -16.23 -3.95
CA ILE A 28 -19.52 -16.75 -4.10
C ILE A 28 -20.06 -17.29 -2.75
N THR A 29 -19.19 -17.87 -1.92
CA THR A 29 -19.58 -18.42 -0.62
C THR A 29 -19.96 -17.30 0.36
N LYS A 30 -21.16 -17.39 0.96
CA LYS A 30 -21.58 -16.46 2.02
C LYS A 30 -20.69 -16.62 3.25
N ARG A 31 -20.22 -15.50 3.79
CA ARG A 31 -19.36 -15.43 4.98
C ARG A 31 -19.85 -14.36 5.93
N HIS A 32 -19.28 -14.37 7.13
CA HIS A 32 -19.47 -13.29 8.09
C HIS A 32 -19.04 -11.95 7.48
N LEU A 33 -19.78 -10.87 7.77
CA LEU A 33 -19.52 -9.53 7.22
C LEU A 33 -18.10 -9.02 7.51
N ALA A 34 -17.52 -9.43 8.64
CA ALA A 34 -16.16 -9.07 9.03
C ALA A 34 -15.06 -9.96 8.42
N ALA A 35 -15.38 -10.91 7.54
CA ALA A 35 -14.38 -11.72 6.85
C ALA A 35 -13.65 -10.94 5.76
N TYR A 36 -14.29 -9.91 5.18
CA TYR A 36 -13.72 -9.06 4.14
C TYR A 36 -13.82 -7.58 4.53
N LEU A 37 -12.70 -7.06 5.04
CA LEU A 37 -12.55 -5.72 5.63
C LEU A 37 -11.82 -4.72 4.74
N ALA A 38 -11.78 -4.91 3.42
CA ALA A 38 -11.05 -4.00 2.51
C ALA A 38 -11.56 -2.55 2.56
N PHE A 39 -12.81 -2.35 2.97
CA PHE A 39 -13.43 -1.03 3.18
C PHE A 39 -13.74 -0.75 4.66
N GLY A 40 -13.36 -1.65 5.58
CA GLY A 40 -13.77 -1.62 6.98
C GLY A 40 -15.16 -2.21 7.22
N VAL A 41 -15.64 -2.08 8.46
CA VAL A 41 -16.96 -2.57 8.92
C VAL A 41 -17.48 -1.69 10.06
N GLY A 42 -18.79 -1.69 10.29
CA GLY A 42 -19.44 -0.93 11.37
C GLY A 42 -19.61 0.56 11.07
N SER A 43 -19.72 1.39 12.11
CA SER A 43 -20.00 2.84 12.01
C SER A 43 -18.89 3.66 11.35
N ARG A 44 -17.68 3.09 11.23
CA ARG A 44 -16.51 3.71 10.60
C ARG A 44 -16.12 3.01 9.28
N ASN A 45 -17.06 2.27 8.68
CA ASN A 45 -16.89 1.73 7.32
C ASN A 45 -16.69 2.88 6.32
N CYS A 46 -15.93 2.63 5.26
CA CYS A 46 -15.68 3.58 4.19
C CYS A 46 -16.98 4.07 3.57
N VAL A 47 -17.28 5.36 3.75
CA VAL A 47 -18.44 6.03 3.14
C VAL A 47 -18.38 5.98 1.60
N GLY A 48 -17.17 5.92 1.04
CA GLY A 48 -16.92 5.85 -0.39
C GLY A 48 -16.96 4.44 -1.00
N MET A 49 -17.19 3.38 -0.21
CA MET A 49 -17.10 1.98 -0.68
C MET A 49 -17.91 1.73 -1.97
N ARG A 50 -19.16 2.19 -1.99
CA ARG A 50 -20.05 1.97 -3.14
C ARG A 50 -19.59 2.71 -4.39
N PHE A 51 -19.08 3.93 -4.22
CA PHE A 51 -18.56 4.75 -5.29
C PHE A 51 -17.27 4.14 -5.86
N ALA A 52 -16.31 3.78 -5.00
CA ALA A 52 -15.06 3.15 -5.39
C ALA A 52 -15.28 1.83 -6.15
N LEU A 53 -16.21 0.98 -5.68
CA LEU A 53 -16.55 -0.27 -6.37
C LEU A 53 -17.22 -0.02 -7.73
N MET A 54 -18.02 1.04 -7.86
CA MET A 54 -18.62 1.42 -9.13
C MET A 54 -17.54 1.89 -10.12
N GLU A 55 -16.67 2.81 -9.71
CA GLU A 55 -15.56 3.29 -10.55
C GLU A 55 -14.65 2.14 -10.99
N LEU A 56 -14.25 1.25 -10.07
CA LEU A 56 -13.41 0.10 -10.40
C LEU A 56 -14.07 -0.82 -11.43
N LYS A 57 -15.37 -1.11 -11.27
CA LYS A 57 -16.11 -1.94 -12.23
C LYS A 57 -16.24 -1.28 -13.59
N MET A 58 -16.56 0.02 -13.63
CA MET A 58 -16.68 0.78 -14.88
C MET A 58 -15.35 0.88 -15.61
N CYS A 59 -14.27 1.18 -14.88
CA CYS A 59 -12.92 1.23 -15.42
C CYS A 59 -12.51 -0.14 -15.99
N LEU A 60 -12.68 -1.22 -15.23
CA LEU A 60 -12.33 -2.56 -15.68
C LEU A 60 -13.17 -2.98 -16.90
N ALA A 61 -14.48 -2.74 -16.88
CA ALA A 61 -15.35 -3.05 -18.01
C ALA A 61 -14.93 -2.28 -19.27
N HIS A 62 -14.60 -0.99 -19.13
CA HIS A 62 -14.13 -0.16 -20.24
C HIS A 62 -12.80 -0.67 -20.82
N LEU A 63 -11.85 -1.02 -19.94
CA LEU A 63 -10.55 -1.58 -20.35
C LEU A 63 -10.73 -2.88 -21.12
N LEU A 64 -11.52 -3.81 -20.60
CA LEU A 64 -11.75 -5.12 -21.22
C LEU A 64 -12.59 -5.04 -22.51
N HIS A 65 -13.46 -4.04 -22.64
CA HIS A 65 -14.23 -3.82 -23.86
C HIS A 65 -13.39 -3.18 -24.97
N THR A 66 -12.45 -2.30 -24.61
CA THR A 66 -11.70 -1.48 -25.59
C THR A 66 -10.37 -2.10 -25.99
N TYR A 67 -9.76 -2.90 -25.12
CA TYR A 67 -8.41 -3.42 -25.31
C TYR A 67 -8.36 -4.94 -25.14
N ASN A 68 -7.51 -5.58 -25.95
CA ASN A 68 -7.08 -6.96 -25.71
C ASN A 68 -5.93 -6.95 -24.70
N VAL A 69 -6.19 -7.43 -23.50
CA VAL A 69 -5.18 -7.54 -22.44
C VAL A 69 -4.38 -8.82 -22.64
N LEU A 70 -3.08 -8.67 -22.92
CA LEU A 70 -2.14 -9.78 -23.07
C LEU A 70 -1.25 -9.87 -21.83
N ALA A 71 -0.87 -11.10 -21.46
CA ALA A 71 0.14 -11.31 -20.42
C ALA A 71 1.50 -10.79 -20.93
N GLY A 72 2.13 -9.90 -20.18
CA GLY A 72 3.49 -9.47 -20.49
C GLY A 72 4.51 -10.52 -20.06
N ASP A 73 5.57 -10.70 -20.85
CA ASP A 73 6.64 -11.70 -20.61
C ASP A 73 7.33 -11.56 -19.24
N LYS A 74 7.27 -10.35 -18.65
CA LYS A 74 7.70 -10.05 -17.29
C LYS A 74 6.71 -9.09 -16.67
N LEU A 75 5.89 -9.58 -15.74
CA LEU A 75 5.18 -8.72 -14.81
C LEU A 75 6.22 -7.82 -14.12
N ARG A 76 6.29 -6.53 -14.48
CA ARG A 76 6.95 -5.52 -13.64
C ARG A 76 6.09 -5.30 -12.41
N GLN A 77 5.92 -6.34 -11.58
CA GLN A 77 5.48 -6.16 -10.20
C GLN A 77 6.48 -5.22 -9.53
N ALA A 78 6.03 -4.52 -8.48
CA ALA A 78 6.95 -3.87 -7.55
C ALA A 78 8.10 -4.85 -7.27
N PRO A 79 9.38 -4.41 -7.31
CA PRO A 79 10.50 -5.32 -7.24
C PRO A 79 10.28 -6.31 -6.09
N THR A 80 10.37 -7.62 -6.34
CA THR A 80 9.99 -8.65 -5.34
C THR A 80 10.70 -8.44 -3.99
N TYR A 81 11.90 -7.84 -4.04
CA TYR A 81 12.64 -7.38 -2.88
C TYR A 81 11.89 -6.36 -2.01
N VAL A 82 11.20 -5.39 -2.62
CA VAL A 82 10.36 -4.39 -1.93
C VAL A 82 9.20 -5.09 -1.22
N HIS A 83 8.56 -6.06 -1.87
CA HIS A 83 7.43 -6.79 -1.28
C HIS A 83 7.84 -7.59 -0.05
N LYS A 84 8.98 -8.30 -0.13
CA LYS A 84 9.54 -9.03 1.02
C LYS A 84 9.84 -8.09 2.18
N LYS A 85 10.46 -6.93 1.91
CA LYS A 85 10.76 -5.94 2.95
C LYS A 85 9.52 -5.30 3.56
N LEU A 86 8.49 -5.01 2.76
CA LEU A 86 7.21 -4.52 3.26
C LEU A 86 6.57 -5.53 4.21
N GLN A 87 6.56 -6.82 3.85
CA GLN A 87 6.06 -7.88 4.74
C GLN A 87 6.87 -7.98 6.04
N GLU A 88 8.20 -7.88 5.98
CA GLU A 88 9.03 -7.86 7.20
C GLU A 88 8.67 -6.70 8.13
N TYR A 89 8.39 -5.50 7.59
CA TYR A 89 7.95 -4.35 8.38
C TYR A 89 6.56 -4.55 8.96
N GLN A 90 5.65 -5.07 8.16
CA GLN A 90 4.29 -5.35 8.58
C GLN A 90 4.24 -6.39 9.70
N LEU A 91 5.05 -7.45 9.63
CA LEU A 91 5.14 -8.44 10.70
C LEU A 91 5.66 -7.86 12.03
N LYS A 92 6.56 -6.88 11.98
CA LYS A 92 7.04 -6.18 13.19
C LYS A 92 5.94 -5.34 13.82
N ASP A 93 5.17 -4.65 12.97
CA ASP A 93 4.01 -3.88 13.38
C ASP A 93 2.95 -4.78 14.02
N GLU A 94 2.62 -5.91 13.38
CA GLU A 94 1.63 -6.86 13.88
C GLU A 94 2.08 -7.54 15.19
N TYR A 95 3.38 -7.85 15.34
CA TYR A 95 3.90 -8.54 16.53
C TYR A 95 3.93 -7.64 17.78
N ASN A 96 4.34 -6.38 17.65
CA ASN A 96 4.35 -5.42 18.76
C ASN A 96 4.12 -3.99 18.24
N PRO A 97 2.85 -3.63 17.98
CA PRO A 97 2.52 -2.36 17.31
C PRO A 97 2.94 -1.16 18.14
N ASP A 98 2.82 -1.24 19.47
CA ASP A 98 3.19 -0.16 20.37
C ASP A 98 4.68 0.22 20.24
N ARG A 99 5.54 -0.79 20.32
CA ARG A 99 6.98 -0.63 20.16
C ARG A 99 7.33 -0.19 18.75
N TRP A 100 6.69 -0.78 17.74
CA TRP A 100 6.94 -0.46 16.35
C TRP A 100 6.68 1.01 16.07
N PHE A 101 5.48 1.52 16.39
CA PHE A 101 5.13 2.92 16.13
C PHE A 101 5.90 3.92 16.99
N ARG A 102 6.15 3.63 18.28
CA ARG A 102 6.81 4.60 19.18
C ARG A 102 8.32 4.64 19.04
N LEU A 103 8.97 3.55 18.65
CA LEU A 103 10.43 3.42 18.74
C LEU A 103 11.05 3.02 17.40
N ASP A 104 10.63 1.87 16.86
CA ASP A 104 11.38 1.24 15.77
C ASP A 104 11.12 1.91 14.40
N ALA A 105 9.88 2.31 14.13
CA ALA A 105 9.47 2.94 12.88
C ALA A 105 10.15 4.30 12.70
N GLN A 106 10.15 5.15 13.74
CA GLN A 106 10.78 6.47 13.67
C GLN A 106 12.28 6.38 13.37
N VAL A 107 12.98 5.42 14.00
CA VAL A 107 14.41 5.17 13.74
C VAL A 107 14.64 4.66 12.31
N ALA A 108 13.76 3.81 11.80
CA ALA A 108 13.84 3.33 10.42
C ALA A 108 13.62 4.47 9.41
N MET A 109 12.63 5.32 9.65
CA MET A 109 12.30 6.48 8.82
C MET A 109 13.41 7.53 8.83
N GLU A 110 14.03 7.79 9.99
CA GLU A 110 15.16 8.71 10.06
C GLU A 110 16.38 8.20 9.28
N LYS A 111 16.67 6.89 9.37
CA LYS A 111 17.72 6.27 8.54
C LYS A 111 17.42 6.38 7.05
N LEU A 112 16.15 6.19 6.65
CA LEU A 112 15.72 6.33 5.26
C LEU A 112 15.91 7.76 4.77
N ARG A 113 15.47 8.75 5.57
CA ARG A 113 15.61 10.18 5.32
C ARG A 113 17.07 10.56 5.08
N GLN A 114 17.95 10.17 6.00
CA GLN A 114 19.37 10.55 5.98
C GLN A 114 20.18 9.84 4.89
N LYS A 115 19.94 8.55 4.65
CA LYS A 115 20.85 7.72 3.83
C LYS A 115 20.41 7.50 2.40
N VAL A 116 19.10 7.52 2.14
CA VAL A 116 18.52 7.13 0.85
C VAL A 116 17.79 8.31 0.22
N LEU A 117 16.83 8.89 0.94
CA LEU A 117 15.92 9.89 0.36
C LEU A 117 16.65 11.20 0.03
N SER A 118 17.47 11.71 0.95
CA SER A 118 18.30 12.91 0.74
C SER A 118 19.20 12.80 -0.49
N LYS A 119 19.84 11.65 -0.68
CA LYS A 119 20.71 11.38 -1.84
C LYS A 119 19.91 11.24 -3.13
N TYR A 120 18.77 10.58 -3.07
CA TYR A 120 17.91 10.38 -4.23
C TYR A 120 17.32 11.71 -4.73
N VAL A 121 16.91 12.58 -3.82
CA VAL A 121 16.33 13.90 -4.13
C VAL A 121 17.40 15.00 -4.27
N ASN A 122 18.66 14.69 -3.92
CA ASN A 122 19.78 15.62 -3.91
C ASN A 122 19.52 16.88 -3.04
N CYS A 123 19.10 16.66 -1.80
CA CYS A 123 18.85 17.72 -0.82
C CYS A 123 19.45 17.40 0.55
N ASP A 124 19.52 18.40 1.43
CA ASP A 124 19.88 18.19 2.83
C ASP A 124 18.82 17.29 3.51
N PRO A 125 19.19 16.26 4.27
CA PRO A 125 18.26 15.47 5.07
C PRO A 125 17.31 16.30 5.96
N ASP A 126 17.76 17.45 6.48
CA ASP A 126 16.97 18.30 7.36
C ASP A 126 15.91 19.14 6.62
N ASP A 127 15.97 19.17 5.30
CA ASP A 127 14.93 19.73 4.43
C ASP A 127 13.82 18.72 4.07
N LEU A 128 13.98 17.46 4.50
CA LEU A 128 12.96 16.43 4.32
C LEU A 128 12.11 16.28 5.59
N VAL A 129 10.79 16.41 5.42
CA VAL A 129 9.82 16.13 6.49
C VAL A 129 9.00 14.91 6.09
N ILE A 130 9.00 13.91 6.96
CA ILE A 130 8.20 12.70 6.86
C ILE A 130 6.96 12.90 7.70
N LEU A 131 5.79 12.86 7.07
CA LEU A 131 4.50 12.94 7.74
C LEU A 131 3.79 11.60 7.63
N ASP A 132 3.33 11.08 8.75
CA ASP A 132 2.46 9.92 8.81
C ASP A 132 1.04 10.36 8.45
N ASN A 133 0.48 9.82 7.36
CA ASN A 133 -0.92 10.07 7.02
C ASN A 133 -1.84 9.00 7.64
N VAL A 134 -3.15 9.26 7.59
CA VAL A 134 -4.20 8.42 8.20
C VAL A 134 -4.23 6.98 7.63
N SER A 135 -3.67 6.77 6.44
CA SER A 135 -3.53 5.47 5.77
C SER A 135 -2.17 4.80 5.94
N THR A 136 -1.31 5.28 6.86
CA THR A 136 0.05 4.76 7.06
C THR A 136 0.96 4.91 5.83
N ALA A 137 0.54 5.73 4.85
CA ALA A 137 1.32 6.04 3.66
C ALA A 137 2.15 7.31 3.93
N ILE A 138 3.46 7.17 3.89
CA ILE A 138 4.38 8.29 4.07
C ILE A 138 4.35 9.17 2.81
N ASN A 139 3.91 10.41 2.94
CA ASN A 139 4.14 11.43 1.93
C ASN A 139 5.41 12.22 2.32
N SER A 140 6.40 12.27 1.44
CA SER A 140 7.57 13.14 1.62
C SER A 140 7.27 14.52 1.05
N ILE A 141 7.23 15.55 1.91
CA ILE A 141 7.13 16.94 1.46
C ILE A 141 8.53 17.53 1.51
N LEU A 142 9.00 18.03 0.37
CA LEU A 142 10.22 18.82 0.30
C LEU A 142 9.94 20.18 0.95
N LYS A 143 10.66 20.51 2.02
CA LYS A 143 10.66 21.86 2.58
C LYS A 143 11.07 22.82 1.47
N SER A 144 10.30 23.90 1.31
CA SER A 144 10.35 24.86 0.19
C SER A 144 11.76 25.06 -0.39
N LEU A 145 12.12 24.29 -1.42
CA LEU A 145 13.34 24.53 -2.17
C LEU A 145 13.15 25.87 -2.87
N LYS A 146 14.07 26.83 -2.66
CA LYS A 146 14.28 27.87 -3.68
C LYS A 146 14.77 27.13 -4.91
N LEU A 147 13.85 26.74 -5.79
CA LEU A 147 14.14 26.21 -7.11
C LEU A 147 14.80 27.34 -7.92
N CYS A 148 16.08 27.59 -7.68
CA CYS A 148 16.90 28.40 -8.54
C CYS A 148 17.09 27.61 -9.85
N TYR A 149 16.33 28.00 -10.87
CA TYR A 149 16.62 27.82 -12.30
C TYR A 149 17.47 26.58 -12.64
N ILE A 150 16.87 25.39 -12.57
CA ILE A 150 17.39 24.26 -13.35
C ILE A 150 16.85 24.44 -14.76
N ILE A 151 17.75 24.91 -15.60
CA ILE A 151 17.62 25.13 -17.04
C ILE A 151 16.97 23.90 -17.67
N MET A 152 15.77 24.08 -18.24
CA MET A 152 15.25 23.19 -19.28
C MET A 152 16.18 23.31 -20.50
N LEU A 153 17.22 22.47 -20.58
CA LEU A 153 17.89 22.22 -21.85
C LEU A 153 16.96 21.32 -22.66
N HIS A 154 16.17 21.97 -23.50
CA HIS A 154 15.63 21.35 -24.71
C HIS A 154 16.80 21.01 -25.63
N THR A 155 16.89 19.75 -26.03
CA THR A 155 17.37 19.37 -27.37
C THR A 155 16.19 18.90 -28.19
#